data_AF-A0A2P2IE49-F1
#
_entry.id   AF-A0A2P2IE49-F1
#
_cell.length_a   1.000
_cell.length_b   1.000
_cell.length_c   1.000
_cell.angle_alpha   90.00
_cell.angle_beta   90.00
_cell.angle_gamma   90.00
#
_symmetry.space_group_name_H-M   'P 1'
#
loop_
_entity.id
_entity.type
_entity.pdbx_description
1 polymer ?
#
loop_
_entity_poly.entity_id
_entity_poly.type
_entity_poly.pdbx_seq_one_letter_code
_entity_poly.pdbx_strand_id
1 'polypeptide(L)'
;VSRKEPNNKSAEDQAGNASLSFEGKLPGKTGRLQLDSCSSLSEVASCSYEARAAGVRNGMFLGAALKLCPDLLTISYDFEGYKEVSYQLYDVVASYSRRIEAVSCDELFLDVTELLRECGADDMPLQLAACLREQVTSVTRCGCSVGIGASKLAARLATKLAKPHGQVHLPGHNLQQHVQTLPVRELPGVGGSTSHRLSMAGVTLCGQLQRWSEARL
;
A
#
# COMPACT_ATOMS: atom_id res chain seq x y z
N VAL A 1 24.62 -40.56 4.48
CA VAL A 1 24.25 -41.95 4.86
C VAL A 1 24.21 -41.97 6.38
N SER A 2 23.11 -42.06 7.12
CA SER A 2 21.73 -42.46 6.86
C SER A 2 20.78 -41.60 7.71
N ARG A 3 19.59 -41.42 7.15
CA ARG A 3 18.38 -40.84 7.75
C ARG A 3 17.87 -41.70 8.91
N LYS A 4 17.16 -41.07 9.84
CA LYS A 4 15.84 -41.54 10.29
C LYS A 4 15.00 -40.38 10.84
N GLU A 5 13.83 -40.24 10.26
CA GLU A 5 12.78 -39.26 10.54
C GLU A 5 12.09 -39.55 11.90
N PRO A 6 11.46 -38.55 12.53
CA PRO A 6 10.54 -38.78 13.64
C PRO A 6 9.12 -39.05 13.14
N ASN A 7 8.44 -39.91 13.91
CA ASN A 7 7.12 -40.47 13.71
C ASN A 7 6.01 -39.44 14.01
N ASN A 8 4.97 -39.41 13.17
CA ASN A 8 3.78 -38.57 13.31
C ASN A 8 2.63 -39.39 13.91
N LYS A 9 2.07 -38.97 15.05
CA LYS A 9 0.68 -39.21 15.47
C LYS A 9 0.20 -38.08 16.40
N SER A 10 -0.68 -37.23 15.87
CA SER A 10 -2.01 -36.84 16.40
C SER A 10 -2.38 -37.33 17.81
N ALA A 11 -3.10 -36.61 18.68
CA ALA A 11 -3.79 -35.32 18.65
C ALA A 11 -4.17 -34.95 20.11
N GLU A 12 -4.68 -33.73 20.27
CA GLU A 12 -5.45 -33.19 21.41
C GLU A 12 -4.70 -32.35 22.48
N ASP A 13 -5.35 -31.22 22.74
CA ASP A 13 -5.22 -30.27 23.84
C ASP A 13 -3.94 -29.43 23.96
N GLN A 14 -4.01 -28.24 23.36
CA GLN A 14 -3.82 -26.97 24.08
C GLN A 14 -4.15 -25.76 23.18
N ALA A 15 -5.41 -25.35 23.20
CA ALA A 15 -5.79 -23.99 22.82
C ALA A 15 -5.35 -23.03 23.96
N GLY A 16 -4.06 -22.69 23.95
CA GLY A 16 -3.46 -21.73 24.86
C GLY A 16 -3.46 -20.33 24.25
N ASN A 17 -4.31 -19.47 24.80
CA ASN A 17 -4.46 -18.05 24.52
C ASN A 17 -3.10 -17.32 24.68
N ALA A 18 -2.41 -17.02 23.58
CA ALA A 18 -1.17 -16.25 23.60
C ALA A 18 -1.46 -14.80 23.19
N SER A 19 -1.85 -14.01 24.18
CA SER A 19 -1.85 -12.55 24.12
C SER A 19 -0.42 -12.07 23.88
N LEU A 20 -0.10 -11.70 22.63
CA LEU A 20 1.13 -10.96 22.32
C LEU A 20 0.94 -9.52 22.78
N SER A 21 1.33 -9.24 24.02
CA SER A 21 1.48 -7.90 24.57
C SER A 21 2.63 -7.19 23.86
N PHE A 22 2.29 -6.35 22.88
CA PHE A 22 3.24 -5.43 22.27
C PHE A 22 3.46 -4.24 23.21
N GLU A 23 4.40 -4.36 24.16
CA GLU A 23 4.87 -3.24 24.98
C GLU A 23 5.83 -2.37 24.16
N GLY A 24 5.27 -1.64 23.20
CA GLY A 24 5.93 -0.54 22.51
C GLY A 24 5.15 0.74 22.78
N LYS A 25 5.69 1.62 23.62
CA LYS A 25 5.06 2.92 23.92
C LYS A 25 5.13 3.80 22.67
N LEU A 26 4.03 3.86 21.92
CA LEU A 26 3.90 4.72 20.74
C LEU A 26 4.11 6.20 21.16
N PRO A 27 5.00 6.95 20.49
CA PRO A 27 5.16 8.38 20.76
C PRO A 27 3.91 9.13 20.32
N GLY A 28 3.15 9.64 21.29
CA GLY A 28 1.90 10.37 21.08
C GLY A 28 0.97 10.20 22.27
N LYS A 29 0.08 11.16 22.52
CA LYS A 29 -0.97 11.01 23.54
C LYS A 29 -1.98 9.97 23.04
N THR A 30 -1.72 8.69 23.29
CA THR A 30 -2.68 7.60 23.04
C THR A 30 -3.78 7.71 24.09
N GLY A 31 -5.00 8.05 23.66
CA GLY A 31 -6.15 8.15 24.55
C GLY A 31 -7.35 7.45 23.93
N ARG A 32 -8.06 6.65 24.73
CA ARG A 32 -9.39 6.15 24.37
C ARG A 32 -10.35 7.34 24.42
N LEU A 33 -10.85 7.80 23.27
CA LEU A 33 -11.79 8.90 23.22
C LEU A 33 -13.13 8.45 23.85
N GLN A 34 -13.70 9.28 24.73
CA GLN A 34 -15.01 9.03 25.34
C GLN A 34 -16.14 9.05 24.29
N LEU A 35 -17.24 8.34 24.57
CA LEU A 35 -18.39 8.10 23.68
C LEU A 35 -19.00 9.35 23.02
N ASP A 36 -18.80 10.55 23.56
CA ASP A 36 -19.29 11.82 22.99
C ASP A 36 -18.60 12.21 21.66
N SER A 37 -17.50 11.54 21.32
CA SER A 37 -16.73 11.69 20.08
C SER A 37 -17.39 11.10 18.82
N CYS A 38 -18.55 10.46 18.96
CA CYS A 38 -19.36 9.93 17.84
C CYS A 38 -19.91 11.04 16.90
N SER A 39 -19.78 12.31 17.31
CA SER A 39 -20.14 13.52 16.56
C SER A 39 -18.95 14.26 15.95
N SER A 40 -17.72 13.75 16.10
CA SER A 40 -16.52 14.41 15.58
C SER A 40 -16.54 14.55 14.06
N LEU A 41 -16.31 15.78 13.59
CA LEU A 41 -16.18 16.16 12.17
C LEU A 41 -14.76 15.96 11.62
N SER A 42 -13.82 15.49 12.43
CA SER A 42 -12.47 15.17 11.96
C SER A 42 -12.49 13.97 11.02
N GLU A 43 -11.64 13.97 10.00
CA GLU A 43 -11.47 12.84 9.09
C GLU A 43 -10.28 11.96 9.51
N VAL A 44 -10.40 10.66 9.25
CA VAL A 44 -9.32 9.69 9.41
C VAL A 44 -8.33 9.86 8.24
N ALA A 45 -7.12 10.36 8.46
CA ALA A 45 -6.13 10.41 7.35
C ALA A 45 -5.63 9.03 6.95
N SER A 46 -5.33 8.17 7.93
CA SER A 46 -4.86 6.82 7.71
C SER A 46 -5.30 5.91 8.85
N CYS A 47 -5.38 4.62 8.56
CA CYS A 47 -5.80 3.59 9.51
C CYS A 47 -5.01 2.30 9.26
N SER A 48 -4.81 1.52 10.33
CA SER A 48 -4.10 0.24 10.28
C SER A 48 -4.90 -0.81 9.51
N TYR A 49 -4.28 -1.94 9.17
CA TYR A 49 -4.98 -3.02 8.47
C TYR A 49 -6.08 -3.64 9.32
N GLU A 50 -5.91 -3.69 10.64
CA GLU A 50 -6.91 -4.14 11.60
C GLU A 50 -8.15 -3.22 11.59
N ALA A 51 -7.94 -1.90 11.59
CA ALA A 51 -9.03 -0.93 11.47
C ALA A 51 -9.72 -1.01 10.10
N ARG A 52 -8.96 -1.24 9.01
CA ARG A 52 -9.53 -1.47 7.67
C ARG A 52 -10.40 -2.73 7.61
N ALA A 53 -10.01 -3.79 8.31
CA ALA A 53 -10.80 -5.02 8.41
C ALA A 53 -12.15 -4.77 9.11
N ALA A 54 -12.19 -3.83 10.06
CA ALA A 54 -13.44 -3.35 10.69
C ALA A 54 -14.23 -2.36 9.81
N GLY A 55 -13.76 -2.04 8.60
CA GLY A 55 -14.44 -1.16 7.65
C GLY A 55 -14.07 0.31 7.74
N VAL A 56 -13.13 0.71 8.61
CA VAL A 56 -12.61 2.08 8.67
C VAL A 56 -11.80 2.37 7.40
N ARG A 57 -11.92 3.59 6.87
CA ARG A 57 -11.26 4.01 5.62
C ARG A 57 -10.67 5.40 5.77
N ASN A 58 -9.61 5.67 5.02
CA ASN A 58 -9.06 7.01 4.88
C ASN A 58 -10.14 7.95 4.31
N GLY A 59 -10.21 9.18 4.83
CA GLY A 59 -11.22 10.19 4.48
C GLY A 59 -12.60 9.98 5.11
N MET A 60 -12.81 8.92 5.89
CA MET A 60 -14.06 8.73 6.65
C MET A 60 -14.08 9.64 7.88
N PHE A 61 -15.24 10.21 8.22
CA PHE A 61 -15.41 10.92 9.49
C PHE A 61 -15.14 10.02 10.70
N LEU A 62 -14.42 10.54 11.69
CA LEU A 62 -14.03 9.81 12.89
C LEU A 62 -15.24 9.30 13.67
N GLY A 63 -16.32 10.08 13.75
CA GLY A 63 -17.56 9.63 14.38
C GLY A 63 -18.14 8.38 13.72
N ALA A 64 -18.10 8.28 12.39
CA ALA A 64 -18.53 7.08 11.67
C ALA A 64 -17.54 5.91 11.86
N ALA A 65 -16.24 6.20 11.88
CA ALA A 65 -15.21 5.19 12.15
C ALA A 65 -15.37 4.57 13.55
N LEU A 66 -15.68 5.36 14.57
CA LEU A 66 -15.94 4.89 15.94
C LEU A 66 -17.20 4.05 16.06
N LYS A 67 -18.21 4.26 15.21
CA LYS A 67 -19.39 3.38 15.13
C LYS A 67 -19.04 2.01 14.54
N LEU A 68 -18.14 1.98 13.56
CA LEU A 68 -17.67 0.73 12.94
C LEU A 68 -16.68 -0.03 13.84
N CYS A 69 -15.84 0.70 14.58
CA CYS A 69 -14.84 0.16 15.48
C CYS A 69 -14.85 0.95 16.80
N PRO A 70 -15.68 0.55 17.79
CA PRO A 70 -15.78 1.25 19.09
C PRO A 70 -14.49 1.28 19.89
N ASP A 71 -13.59 0.32 19.67
CA ASP A 71 -12.28 0.23 20.32
C ASP A 71 -11.15 0.90 19.51
N LEU A 72 -11.48 1.72 18.50
CA LEU A 72 -10.51 2.41 17.67
C LEU A 72 -9.63 3.34 18.52
N LEU A 73 -8.33 3.10 18.48
CA LEU A 73 -7.33 3.97 19.09
C LEU A 73 -6.93 5.07 18.11
N THR A 74 -7.05 6.33 18.55
CA THR A 74 -6.61 7.49 17.77
C THR A 74 -5.26 8.00 18.24
N ILE A 75 -4.41 8.38 17.30
CA ILE A 75 -3.10 8.98 17.55
C ILE A 75 -3.10 10.36 16.90
N SER A 76 -2.58 11.38 17.61
CA SER A 76 -2.39 12.71 17.04
C SER A 76 -1.36 12.70 15.91
N TYR A 77 -1.46 13.62 14.96
CA TYR A 77 -0.44 13.77 13.92
C TYR A 77 0.89 14.19 14.52
N ASP A 78 1.94 13.46 14.13
CA ASP A 78 3.34 13.85 14.34
C ASP A 78 3.95 14.24 12.99
N PHE A 79 3.69 15.48 12.57
CA PHE A 79 4.14 15.96 11.26
C PHE A 79 5.66 15.96 11.12
N GLU A 80 6.41 16.25 12.18
CA GLU A 80 7.87 16.27 12.11
C GLU A 80 8.41 14.84 12.01
N GLY A 81 7.85 13.88 12.78
CA GLY A 81 8.21 12.47 12.64
C GLY A 81 7.92 11.91 11.24
N TYR A 82 6.77 12.25 10.65
CA TYR A 82 6.46 11.84 9.27
C TYR A 82 7.42 12.43 8.25
N LYS A 83 7.81 13.70 8.42
CA LYS A 83 8.75 14.40 7.55
C LYS A 83 10.16 13.83 7.67
N GLU A 84 10.61 13.51 8.88
CA GLU A 84 11.90 12.86 9.11
C GLU A 84 11.97 11.50 8.40
N VAL A 85 10.97 10.65 8.60
CA VAL A 85 10.88 9.34 7.95
C VAL A 85 10.76 9.47 6.42
N SER A 86 10.02 10.46 5.94
CA SER A 86 9.92 10.78 4.52
C SER A 86 11.29 11.11 3.92
N TYR A 87 12.08 11.98 4.56
CA TYR A 87 13.42 12.29 4.08
C TYR A 87 14.32 11.06 4.04
N GLN A 88 14.29 10.21 5.06
CA GLN A 88 15.04 8.95 5.07
C GLN A 88 14.66 8.04 3.89
N LEU A 89 13.36 7.91 3.58
CA LEU A 89 12.88 7.17 2.40
C LEU A 89 13.46 7.76 1.10
N TYR A 90 13.37 9.08 0.92
CA TYR A 90 13.86 9.75 -0.28
C TYR A 90 15.38 9.67 -0.42
N ASP A 91 16.12 9.76 0.68
CA ASP A 91 17.59 9.66 0.70
C ASP A 91 18.06 8.27 0.26
N VAL A 92 17.41 7.20 0.78
CA VAL A 92 17.71 5.82 0.35
C VAL A 92 17.45 5.67 -1.14
N VAL A 93 16.29 6.11 -1.63
CA VAL A 93 15.93 6.02 -3.04
C VAL A 93 16.88 6.83 -3.93
N ALA A 94 17.28 8.03 -3.51
CA ALA A 94 18.20 8.91 -4.23
C ALA A 94 19.63 8.37 -4.32
N SER A 95 20.01 7.42 -3.48
CA SER A 95 21.28 6.69 -3.61
C SER A 95 21.31 5.71 -4.78
N TYR A 96 20.14 5.26 -5.27
CA TYR A 96 20.03 4.34 -6.41
C TYR A 96 19.92 5.09 -7.74
N SER A 97 19.04 6.09 -7.81
CA SER A 97 18.86 6.89 -9.03
C SER A 97 18.36 8.28 -8.68
N ARG A 98 18.81 9.28 -9.44
CA ARG A 98 18.35 10.68 -9.30
C ARG A 98 17.11 10.98 -10.13
N ARG A 99 16.62 10.03 -10.93
CA ARG A 99 15.40 10.16 -11.73
C ARG A 99 14.18 9.82 -10.87
N ILE A 100 13.88 10.71 -9.93
CA ILE A 100 12.79 10.60 -8.97
C ILE A 100 11.68 11.56 -9.34
N GLU A 101 10.44 11.08 -9.27
CA GLU A 101 9.25 11.93 -9.28
C GLU A 101 8.51 11.74 -7.96
N ALA A 102 8.55 12.77 -7.12
CA ALA A 102 7.83 12.80 -5.85
C ALA A 102 6.31 12.83 -6.09
N VAL A 103 5.57 11.97 -5.37
CA VAL A 103 4.10 11.92 -5.43
C VAL A 103 3.49 12.41 -4.12
N SER A 104 4.01 11.93 -2.99
CA SER A 104 3.62 12.34 -1.64
C SER A 104 4.82 12.17 -0.68
N CYS A 105 4.61 12.37 0.62
CA CYS A 105 5.64 12.11 1.63
C CYS A 105 6.07 10.63 1.68
N ASP A 106 5.22 9.70 1.27
CA ASP A 106 5.44 8.25 1.34
C ASP A 106 5.37 7.54 -0.02
N GLU A 107 5.12 8.27 -1.12
CA GLU A 107 5.05 7.72 -2.47
C GLU A 107 5.95 8.52 -3.44
N LEU A 108 6.65 7.80 -4.32
CA LEU A 108 7.44 8.35 -5.42
C LEU A 108 7.50 7.36 -6.59
N PHE A 109 7.83 7.85 -7.77
CA PHE A 109 8.30 7.02 -8.88
C PHE A 109 9.82 7.13 -8.99
N LEU A 110 10.46 6.00 -9.32
CA LEU A 110 11.89 5.90 -9.55
C LEU A 110 12.13 5.27 -10.92
N ASP A 111 12.85 5.97 -11.80
CA ASP A 111 13.37 5.37 -13.03
C ASP A 111 14.75 4.76 -12.76
N VAL A 112 14.81 3.43 -12.94
CA VAL A 112 16.00 2.59 -12.71
C VAL A 112 16.58 2.01 -14.01
N THR A 113 16.08 2.45 -15.18
CA THR A 113 16.45 1.88 -16.47
C THR A 113 17.96 1.92 -16.72
N GLU A 114 18.59 3.07 -16.47
CA GLU A 114 20.04 3.22 -16.65
C GLU A 114 20.84 2.44 -15.61
N LEU A 115 20.39 2.45 -14.35
CA LEU A 115 21.02 1.73 -13.25
C LEU A 115 21.08 0.22 -13.54
N LEU A 116 19.96 -0.37 -13.97
CA LEU A 116 19.90 -1.80 -14.30
C LEU A 116 20.84 -2.15 -15.46
N ARG A 117 20.86 -1.32 -16.50
CA ARG A 117 21.75 -1.52 -17.67
C ARG A 117 23.23 -1.43 -17.30
N GLU A 118 23.61 -0.44 -16.49
CA GLU A 118 25.01 -0.26 -16.04
C GLU A 118 25.49 -1.42 -15.16
N CYS A 119 24.59 -2.00 -14.38
CA CYS A 119 24.87 -3.17 -13.55
C CYS A 119 24.79 -4.50 -14.31
N GLY A 120 24.41 -4.50 -15.61
CA GLY A 120 24.15 -5.73 -16.37
C GLY A 120 23.02 -6.57 -15.78
N ALA A 121 22.03 -5.90 -15.17
CA ALA A 121 20.96 -6.49 -14.37
C ALA A 121 19.57 -6.21 -14.97
N ASP A 122 19.47 -6.00 -16.29
CA ASP A 122 18.23 -5.65 -17.00
C ASP A 122 17.07 -6.60 -16.69
N ASP A 123 17.36 -7.90 -16.48
CA ASP A 123 16.36 -8.94 -16.19
C ASP A 123 16.06 -9.11 -14.69
N MET A 124 16.62 -8.27 -13.82
CA MET A 124 16.57 -8.43 -12.36
C MET A 124 15.92 -7.25 -11.58
N PRO A 125 14.81 -6.65 -12.05
CA PRO A 125 14.21 -5.51 -11.36
C PRO A 125 13.59 -5.89 -10.01
N LEU A 126 13.17 -7.15 -9.83
CA LEU A 126 12.64 -7.65 -8.56
C LEU A 126 13.72 -7.71 -7.47
N GLN A 127 14.95 -8.05 -7.82
CA GLN A 127 16.06 -8.09 -6.88
C GLN A 127 16.42 -6.68 -6.43
N LEU A 128 16.47 -5.72 -7.36
CA LEU A 128 16.64 -4.30 -7.01
C LEU A 128 15.53 -3.82 -6.06
N ALA A 129 14.28 -4.15 -6.33
CA ALA A 129 13.15 -3.80 -5.47
C ALA A 129 13.26 -4.44 -4.07
N ALA A 130 13.73 -5.69 -3.97
CA ALA A 130 13.94 -6.36 -2.69
C ALA A 130 15.02 -5.64 -1.86
N CYS A 131 16.17 -5.35 -2.46
CA CYS A 131 17.25 -4.59 -1.83
C CYS A 131 16.77 -3.21 -1.34
N LEU A 132 16.05 -2.47 -2.20
CA LEU A 132 15.52 -1.16 -1.85
C LEU A 132 14.55 -1.24 -0.68
N ARG A 133 13.63 -2.22 -0.67
CA ARG A 133 12.68 -2.42 0.43
C ARG A 133 13.37 -2.78 1.74
N GLU A 134 14.36 -3.66 1.70
CA GLU A 134 15.15 -4.04 2.87
C GLU A 134 15.90 -2.83 3.44
N GLN A 135 16.55 -2.03 2.59
CA GLN A 135 17.25 -0.83 3.01
C GLN A 135 16.30 0.21 3.61
N VAL A 136 15.18 0.53 2.94
CA VAL A 136 14.17 1.44 3.46
C VAL A 136 13.66 0.96 4.81
N THR A 137 13.34 -0.33 4.96
CA THR A 137 12.86 -0.90 6.22
C THR A 137 13.93 -0.84 7.31
N SER A 138 15.20 -1.03 6.97
CA SER A 138 16.30 -0.99 7.95
C SER A 138 16.52 0.41 8.54
N VAL A 139 16.38 1.45 7.71
CA VAL A 139 16.58 2.85 8.11
C VAL A 139 15.34 3.42 8.78
N THR A 140 14.17 3.23 8.17
CA THR A 140 12.92 3.87 8.61
C THR A 140 12.12 3.06 9.62
N ARG A 141 12.44 1.77 9.79
CA ARG A 141 11.62 0.77 10.51
C ARG A 141 10.20 0.59 9.93
N CYS A 142 9.92 1.18 8.77
CA CYS A 142 8.64 1.09 8.09
C CYS A 142 8.76 0.17 6.87
N GLY A 143 7.90 -0.84 6.80
CA GLY A 143 7.79 -1.68 5.62
C GLY A 143 7.17 -0.91 4.45
N CYS A 144 7.79 -0.97 3.27
CA CYS A 144 7.25 -0.40 2.04
C CYS A 144 6.87 -1.46 1.00
N SER A 145 6.03 -1.09 0.03
CA SER A 145 5.64 -1.94 -1.10
C SER A 145 6.13 -1.33 -2.40
N VAL A 146 6.63 -2.16 -3.33
CA VAL A 146 7.21 -1.69 -4.60
C VAL A 146 6.50 -2.34 -5.79
N GLY A 147 5.93 -1.52 -6.66
CA GLY A 147 5.40 -1.92 -7.94
C GLY A 147 6.34 -1.57 -9.07
N ILE A 148 6.57 -2.52 -9.97
CA ILE A 148 7.49 -2.38 -11.10
C ILE A 148 6.68 -2.53 -12.38
N GLY A 149 6.93 -1.67 -13.36
CA GLY A 149 6.36 -1.81 -14.69
C GLY A 149 7.02 -0.87 -15.70
N ALA A 150 6.78 -1.10 -16.99
CA ALA A 150 7.36 -0.31 -18.08
C ALA A 150 6.79 1.13 -18.20
N SER A 151 5.82 1.49 -17.36
CA SER A 151 5.24 2.82 -17.29
C SER A 151 4.79 3.13 -15.87
N LYS A 152 4.61 4.42 -15.55
CA LYS A 152 4.10 4.85 -14.23
C LYS A 152 2.74 4.25 -13.89
N LEU A 153 1.85 4.09 -14.88
CA LEU A 153 0.56 3.45 -14.68
C LEU A 153 0.75 1.98 -14.27
N ALA A 154 1.57 1.23 -15.01
CA ALA A 154 1.84 -0.17 -14.70
C ALA A 154 2.49 -0.34 -13.31
N ALA A 155 3.48 0.49 -12.98
CA ALA A 155 4.12 0.52 -11.68
C ALA A 155 3.10 0.81 -10.56
N ARG A 156 2.23 1.81 -10.73
CA ARG A 156 1.22 2.17 -9.72
C ARG A 156 0.18 1.06 -9.50
N LEU A 157 -0.26 0.39 -10.57
CA LEU A 157 -1.15 -0.77 -10.48
C LEU A 157 -0.44 -1.95 -9.77
N ALA A 158 0.81 -2.22 -10.13
CA ALA A 158 1.63 -3.23 -9.47
C ALA A 158 1.83 -2.93 -7.98
N THR A 159 2.05 -1.67 -7.58
CA THR A 159 2.21 -1.27 -6.18
C THR A 159 0.95 -1.59 -5.38
N LYS A 160 -0.23 -1.45 -5.97
CA LYS A 160 -1.49 -1.81 -5.32
C LYS A 160 -1.60 -3.32 -5.06
N LEU A 161 -1.19 -4.15 -6.01
CA LEU A 161 -1.14 -5.61 -5.85
C LEU A 161 -0.06 -6.05 -4.85
N ALA A 162 1.00 -5.25 -4.70
CA ALA A 162 2.12 -5.51 -3.80
C ALA A 162 1.83 -5.17 -2.33
N LYS A 163 0.78 -4.39 -2.02
CA LYS A 163 0.43 -4.02 -0.64
C LYS A 163 -0.25 -5.21 0.08
N PRO A 164 0.04 -5.44 1.38
CA PRO A 164 1.06 -4.81 2.22
C PRO A 164 2.46 -5.42 2.06
N HIS A 165 3.48 -4.58 2.22
CA HIS A 165 4.88 -5.00 2.41
C HIS A 165 5.35 -6.09 1.42
N GLY A 166 5.04 -5.91 0.14
CA GLY A 166 5.38 -6.83 -0.93
C GLY A 166 5.99 -6.12 -2.13
N GLN A 167 6.22 -6.89 -3.19
CA GLN A 167 6.68 -6.36 -4.46
C GLN A 167 6.07 -7.15 -5.61
N VAL A 168 5.73 -6.46 -6.69
CA VAL A 168 5.13 -7.06 -7.88
C VAL A 168 5.75 -6.43 -9.12
N HIS A 169 6.12 -7.26 -10.10
CA HIS A 169 6.49 -6.82 -11.43
C HIS A 169 5.34 -7.11 -12.40
N LEU A 170 4.80 -6.07 -13.02
CA LEU A 170 3.78 -6.17 -14.04
C LEU A 170 4.40 -5.87 -15.42
N PRO A 171 4.83 -6.90 -16.17
CA PRO A 171 5.43 -6.71 -17.48
C PRO A 171 4.40 -6.21 -18.50
N GLY A 172 4.86 -5.53 -19.55
CA GLY A 172 3.99 -4.85 -20.52
C GLY A 172 2.93 -5.74 -21.17
N HIS A 173 3.26 -7.01 -21.46
CA HIS A 173 2.31 -7.96 -22.06
C HIS A 173 1.15 -8.33 -21.12
N ASN A 174 1.38 -8.34 -19.80
CA ASN A 174 0.34 -8.61 -18.81
C ASN A 174 -0.50 -7.37 -18.47
N LEU A 175 0.03 -6.16 -18.72
CA LEU A 175 -0.67 -4.92 -18.42
C LEU A 175 -2.00 -4.81 -19.16
N GLN A 176 -2.03 -5.14 -20.46
CA GLN A 176 -3.24 -4.99 -21.25
C GLN A 176 -4.38 -5.90 -20.75
N GLN A 177 -4.07 -7.16 -20.44
CA GLN A 177 -5.04 -8.11 -19.88
C GLN A 177 -5.51 -7.66 -18.50
N HIS A 178 -4.58 -7.20 -17.66
CA HIS A 178 -4.92 -6.69 -16.33
C HIS A 178 -5.85 -5.47 -16.41
N VAL A 179 -5.52 -4.49 -17.25
CA VAL A 179 -6.32 -3.27 -17.43
C VAL A 179 -7.72 -3.59 -17.95
N GLN A 180 -7.90 -4.54 -18.88
CA GLN A 180 -9.23 -4.87 -19.41
C GLN A 180 -10.24 -5.25 -18.31
N THR A 181 -9.79 -5.94 -17.27
CA THR A 181 -10.62 -6.41 -16.15
C THR A 181 -10.63 -5.46 -14.95
N LEU A 182 -9.80 -4.41 -14.97
CA LEU A 182 -9.68 -3.45 -13.89
C LEU A 182 -10.92 -2.56 -13.81
N PRO A 183 -11.54 -2.38 -12.62
CA PRO A 183 -12.60 -1.40 -12.45
C PRO A 183 -12.08 0.03 -12.68
N VAL A 184 -12.85 0.87 -13.36
CA VAL A 184 -12.38 2.22 -13.74
C VAL A 184 -12.06 3.10 -12.53
N ARG A 185 -12.77 2.91 -11.41
CA ARG A 185 -12.49 3.59 -10.13
C ARG A 185 -11.10 3.30 -9.55
N GLU A 186 -10.46 2.22 -10.00
CA GLU A 186 -9.12 1.83 -9.55
C GLU A 186 -8.02 2.51 -10.35
N LEU A 187 -8.35 3.18 -11.46
CA LEU A 187 -7.39 3.95 -12.23
C LEU A 187 -6.92 5.18 -11.45
N PRO A 188 -5.61 5.46 -11.43
CA PRO A 188 -5.09 6.72 -10.90
C PRO A 188 -5.77 7.92 -11.59
N GLY A 189 -6.22 8.89 -10.80
CA GLY A 189 -6.91 10.09 -11.30
C GLY A 189 -8.42 9.95 -11.49
N VAL A 190 -8.99 8.75 -11.38
CA VAL A 190 -10.45 8.56 -11.42
C VAL A 190 -11.05 8.66 -10.01
N GLY A 191 -11.54 9.86 -9.68
CA GLY A 191 -12.28 10.10 -8.43
C GLY A 191 -13.73 9.59 -8.46
N GLY A 192 -14.41 9.71 -7.32
CA GLY A 192 -15.79 9.23 -7.14
C GLY A 192 -16.79 9.84 -8.13
N SER A 193 -16.66 11.14 -8.44
CA SER A 193 -17.51 11.83 -9.42
C SER A 193 -17.36 11.26 -10.84
N THR A 194 -16.12 11.11 -11.32
CA THR A 194 -15.83 10.53 -12.63
C THR A 194 -16.28 9.07 -12.71
N SER A 195 -15.99 8.28 -11.68
CA SER A 195 -16.45 6.89 -11.60
C SER A 195 -17.98 6.79 -11.61
N HIS A 196 -18.68 7.69 -10.93
CA HIS A 196 -20.14 7.70 -10.89
C HIS A 196 -20.72 8.04 -12.27
N ARG A 197 -20.20 9.07 -12.94
CA ARG A 197 -20.58 9.43 -14.31
C ARG A 197 -20.40 8.27 -15.30
N LEU A 198 -19.24 7.61 -15.25
CA LEU A 198 -18.96 6.46 -16.12
C LEU A 198 -19.89 5.28 -15.82
N SER A 199 -20.15 5.02 -14.54
CA SER A 199 -21.10 3.98 -14.13
C SER A 199 -22.52 4.25 -14.64
N MET A 200 -22.98 5.51 -14.59
CA MET A 200 -24.27 5.93 -15.14
C MET A 200 -24.36 5.72 -16.65
N ALA A 201 -23.22 5.78 -17.34
CA ALA A 201 -23.12 5.48 -18.77
C ALA A 201 -22.86 3.98 -19.08
N GLY A 202 -23.00 3.10 -18.09
CA GLY A 202 -22.81 1.66 -18.24
C GLY A 202 -21.36 1.18 -18.28
N VAL A 203 -20.41 2.04 -17.88
CA VAL A 203 -18.97 1.72 -17.86
C VAL A 203 -18.47 1.60 -16.43
N THR A 204 -18.07 0.39 -16.07
CA THR A 204 -17.53 0.02 -14.76
C THR A 204 -16.12 -0.56 -14.85
N LEU A 205 -15.74 -1.15 -15.99
CA LEU A 205 -14.43 -1.74 -16.25
C LEU A 205 -13.67 -0.97 -17.35
N CYS A 206 -12.34 -0.89 -17.24
CA CYS A 206 -11.54 -0.17 -18.24
C CYS A 206 -11.62 -0.82 -19.63
N GLY A 207 -11.81 -2.15 -19.72
CA GLY A 207 -12.05 -2.81 -21.01
C GLY A 207 -13.34 -2.36 -21.70
N GLN A 208 -14.34 -1.91 -20.93
CA GLN A 208 -15.55 -1.31 -21.50
C GLN A 208 -15.27 0.10 -22.02
N LEU A 209 -14.47 0.88 -21.27
CA LEU A 209 -14.04 2.23 -21.63
C LEU A 209 -13.18 2.24 -22.91
N GLN A 210 -12.31 1.23 -23.09
CA GLN A 210 -11.47 1.07 -24.28
C GLN A 210 -12.25 0.91 -25.60
N ARG A 211 -13.55 0.58 -25.53
CA ARG A 211 -14.41 0.49 -26.72
C ARG A 211 -15.03 1.84 -27.12
N TRP A 212 -14.88 2.87 -26.30
CA TRP A 212 -15.35 4.21 -26.63
C TRP A 212 -14.32 4.92 -27.51
N SER A 213 -14.80 5.73 -28.45
CA SER A 213 -13.94 6.65 -29.19
C SER A 213 -13.52 7.82 -28.30
N GLU A 214 -12.40 8.45 -28.64
CA GLU A 214 -11.92 9.64 -27.94
C GLU A 214 -12.95 10.78 -27.95
N ALA A 215 -13.65 10.98 -29.07
CA ALA A 215 -14.71 11.99 -29.18
C ALA A 215 -15.92 11.75 -28.26
N ARG A 216 -16.08 10.55 -27.71
CA ARG A 216 -17.15 10.18 -26.78
C ARG A 216 -16.75 10.36 -25.31
N LEU A 217 -15.45 10.39 -25.00
CA LEU A 217 -14.92 10.58 -23.64
C LEU A 217 -15.10 12.04 -23.19
#